data_AF-A0A0F7HPC1-F1
#
_entry.id   AF-A0A0F7HPC1-F1
#
_cell.length_a   1.000
_cell.length_b   1.000
_cell.length_c   1.000
_cell.angle_alpha   90.00
_cell.angle_beta   90.00
_cell.angle_gamma   90.00
#
_symmetry.space_group_name_H-M   'P 1'
#
loop_
_entity.id
_entity.type
_entity.pdbx_description
1 polymer ?
#
loop_
_entity_poly.entity_id
_entity_poly.type
_entity_poly.pdbx_seq_one_letter_code
_entity_poly.pdbx_strand_id
1 'polypeptide(L)'
;MGKVTKLIGTAGVLAGTAYLSKEDNRKKVKRGLDKAVYKATSWTNDPYLLHLGKPDESRDANMVDEGAMTSVLYYNELRDRASEKDDV
;
A
#
# COMPACT_ATOMS: atom_id res chain seq x y z
N MET A 1 -6.84 26.90 26.03
CA MET A 1 -7.51 25.68 25.54
C MET A 1 -6.95 24.37 26.12
N GLY A 2 -5.64 24.20 26.35
CA GLY A 2 -5.05 22.89 26.67
C GLY A 2 -5.40 22.17 27.99
N LYS A 3 -6.03 22.82 28.98
CA LYS A 3 -6.42 22.16 30.25
C LYS A 3 -7.74 21.39 30.12
N VAL A 4 -8.69 21.93 29.37
CA VAL A 4 -10.01 21.32 29.14
C VAL A 4 -9.88 20.11 28.22
N THR A 5 -9.03 20.20 27.19
CA THR A 5 -8.74 19.06 26.30
C THR A 5 -8.07 17.89 27.03
N LYS A 6 -7.18 18.18 27.99
CA LYS A 6 -6.55 17.15 28.83
C LYS A 6 -7.58 16.43 29.71
N LEU A 7 -8.49 17.18 30.36
CA LEU A 7 -9.55 16.62 31.20
C LEU A 7 -10.53 15.75 30.41
N ILE A 8 -10.98 16.22 29.24
CA ILE A 8 -11.89 15.46 28.37
C ILE A 8 -11.19 14.18 27.85
N GLY A 9 -9.91 14.28 27.46
CA GLY A 9 -9.12 13.13 27.04
C GLY A 9 -8.99 12.08 28.14
N THR A 10 -8.64 12.49 29.36
CA THR A 10 -8.50 11.55 30.49
C THR A 10 -9.82 10.92 30.92
N ALA A 11 -10.92 11.67 30.93
CA ALA A 11 -12.24 11.15 31.28
C ALA A 11 -12.75 10.15 30.23
N GLY A 12 -12.51 10.43 28.94
CA GLY A 12 -12.85 9.52 27.85
C GLY A 12 -12.08 8.20 27.91
N VAL A 13 -10.80 8.23 28.25
CA VAL A 13 -9.97 7.02 28.40
C VAL A 13 -10.47 6.16 29.58
N LEU A 14 -10.75 6.75 30.75
CA LEU A 14 -11.23 6.02 31.91
C LEU A 14 -12.62 5.41 31.71
N ALA A 15 -13.55 6.17 31.10
CA ALA A 15 -14.87 5.64 30.76
C ALA A 15 -14.78 4.53 29.70
N GLY A 16 -13.89 4.69 28.71
CA GLY A 16 -13.63 3.68 27.67
C GLY A 16 -13.05 2.38 28.23
N THR A 17 -12.06 2.45 29.14
CA THR A 17 -11.48 1.26 29.77
C THR A 17 -12.47 0.58 30.71
N ALA A 18 -13.25 1.34 31.48
CA ALA A 18 -14.31 0.80 32.32
C ALA A 18 -15.40 0.10 31.49
N TYR A 19 -15.81 0.69 30.36
CA TYR A 19 -16.78 0.08 29.44
C TYR A 19 -16.26 -1.21 28.78
N LEU A 20 -14.97 -1.23 28.41
CA LEU A 20 -14.29 -2.38 27.80
C LEU A 20 -13.90 -3.47 28.80
N SER A 21 -13.95 -3.20 30.10
CA SER A 21 -13.68 -4.20 31.15
C SER A 21 -14.68 -5.35 31.15
N LYS A 22 -15.92 -5.10 30.70
CA LYS A 22 -16.93 -6.15 30.50
C LYS A 22 -16.68 -6.91 29.20
N GLU A 23 -16.58 -8.23 29.30
CA GLU A 23 -16.29 -9.10 28.14
C GLU A 23 -17.32 -8.96 27.00
N ASP A 24 -18.61 -8.82 27.33
CA ASP A 24 -19.67 -8.66 26.33
C ASP A 24 -19.54 -7.37 25.52
N ASN A 25 -19.16 -6.27 26.19
CA ASN A 25 -18.92 -4.99 25.55
C ASN A 25 -17.68 -5.07 24.65
N ARG A 26 -16.61 -5.74 25.12
CA ARG A 26 -15.41 -5.98 24.32
C ARG A 26 -15.72 -6.79 23.06
N LYS A 27 -16.56 -7.84 23.15
CA LYS A 27 -17.01 -8.63 21.98
C LYS A 27 -17.81 -7.79 20.98
N LYS A 28 -18.72 -6.94 21.45
CA LYS A 28 -19.49 -6.02 20.59
C LYS A 28 -18.59 -5.01 19.88
N VAL A 29 -17.66 -4.40 20.61
CA VAL A 29 -16.71 -3.43 20.06
C VAL A 29 -15.80 -4.09 19.02
N LYS A 30 -15.25 -5.28 19.32
CA LYS A 30 -14.45 -6.05 18.34
C LYS A 30 -15.22 -6.33 17.05
N ARG A 31 -16.45 -6.88 17.13
CA ARG A 31 -17.27 -7.13 15.93
C ARG A 31 -17.55 -5.87 15.12
N GLY A 32 -17.79 -4.75 15.78
CA GLY A 32 -17.97 -3.45 15.13
C GLY A 32 -16.70 -2.97 14.43
N LEU A 33 -15.55 -3.12 15.09
CA LEU A 33 -14.24 -2.77 14.56
C LEU A 33 -13.87 -3.66 13.37
N ASP A 34 -14.05 -4.97 13.49
CA ASP A 34 -13.79 -5.94 12.41
C ASP A 34 -14.65 -5.62 11.19
N LYS A 35 -15.92 -5.25 11.38
CA LYS A 35 -16.80 -4.83 10.28
C LYS A 35 -16.36 -3.52 9.64
N ALA A 36 -15.86 -2.57 10.43
CA ALA A 36 -15.36 -1.30 9.94
C ALA A 36 -14.03 -1.47 9.18
N VAL A 37 -13.10 -2.26 9.72
CA VAL A 37 -11.84 -2.64 9.07
C VAL A 37 -12.15 -3.38 7.78
N TYR A 38 -13.01 -4.39 7.81
CA TYR A 38 -13.42 -5.14 6.62
C TYR A 38 -13.97 -4.21 5.53
N LYS A 39 -14.86 -3.27 5.88
CA LYS A 39 -15.39 -2.27 4.94
C LYS A 39 -14.33 -1.28 4.44
N ALA A 40 -13.36 -0.96 5.28
CA ALA A 40 -12.22 -0.11 4.97
C ALA A 40 -11.06 -0.86 4.31
N THR A 41 -11.13 -2.18 4.12
CA THR A 41 -10.12 -2.97 3.40
C THR A 41 -10.73 -3.75 2.24
N SER A 42 -12.06 -3.77 2.09
CA SER A 42 -12.74 -4.50 1.01
C SER A 42 -12.38 -3.95 -0.37
N TRP A 43 -12.12 -2.64 -0.46
CA TRP A 43 -11.62 -1.97 -1.66
C TRP A 43 -10.15 -2.29 -2.00
N THR A 44 -9.35 -2.75 -1.04
CA THR A 44 -7.93 -3.11 -1.26
C THR A 44 -7.70 -4.62 -1.37
N ASN A 45 -8.65 -5.44 -0.90
CA ASN A 45 -8.59 -6.90 -0.95
C ASN A 45 -9.44 -7.51 -2.07
N ASP A 46 -9.95 -6.70 -2.99
CA ASP A 46 -10.64 -7.23 -4.16
C ASP A 46 -9.61 -7.94 -5.07
N PRO A 47 -9.72 -9.26 -5.29
CA PRO A 47 -8.81 -9.99 -6.16
C PRO A 47 -8.78 -9.39 -7.57
N TYR A 48 -9.90 -8.83 -8.04
CA TYR A 48 -9.95 -8.17 -9.34
C TYR A 48 -9.10 -6.90 -9.39
N LEU A 49 -9.14 -6.07 -8.34
CA LEU A 49 -8.29 -4.87 -8.24
C LEU A 49 -6.81 -5.21 -8.06
N LEU A 50 -6.50 -6.30 -7.35
CA LEU A 50 -5.11 -6.76 -7.15
C LEU A 50 -4.45 -7.25 -8.45
N HIS A 51 -5.24 -7.79 -9.38
CA HIS A 51 -4.78 -8.27 -10.68
C HIS A 51 -5.01 -7.24 -11.81
N LEU A 52 -5.60 -6.08 -11.51
CA LEU A 52 -5.83 -5.04 -12.51
C LEU A 52 -4.48 -4.48 -12.99
N GLY A 53 -4.15 -4.72 -14.26
CA GLY A 53 -2.91 -4.26 -14.89
C GLY A 53 -1.71 -5.19 -14.76
N LYS A 54 -1.89 -6.38 -14.18
CA LYS A 54 -0.86 -7.42 -14.16
C LYS A 54 -1.23 -8.51 -15.18
N PRO A 55 -0.36 -8.85 -16.14
CA PRO A 55 -0.66 -9.93 -17.08
C PRO A 55 -0.75 -11.27 -16.34
N ASP A 56 -1.70 -12.11 -16.75
CA ASP A 56 -1.93 -13.43 -16.16
C ASP A 56 -0.77 -14.41 -16.41
N GLU A 57 -0.03 -14.21 -17.50
CA GLU A 57 1.16 -14.99 -17.84
C GLU A 57 2.44 -14.26 -17.43
N SER A 58 3.28 -14.94 -16.64
CA SER A 58 4.62 -14.46 -16.24
C SER A 58 5.52 -14.12 -17.43
N ARG A 59 5.31 -14.78 -18.58
CA ARG A 59 6.05 -14.53 -19.82
C ARG A 59 5.76 -13.14 -20.40
N ASP A 60 4.53 -12.65 -20.24
CA ASP A 60 4.12 -11.33 -20.74
C ASP A 60 4.66 -10.21 -19.84
N ALA A 61 4.91 -10.49 -18.56
CA ALA A 61 5.62 -9.55 -17.68
C ALA A 61 7.08 -9.33 -18.14
N ASN A 62 7.76 -10.39 -18.61
CA ASN A 62 9.12 -10.29 -19.13
C ASN A 62 9.23 -9.52 -20.46
N MET A 63 8.19 -9.48 -21.29
CA MET A 63 8.24 -8.79 -22.59
C MET A 63 8.35 -7.26 -22.47
N VAL A 64 7.89 -6.68 -21.35
CA VAL A 64 8.06 -5.23 -21.08
C VAL A 64 9.50 -4.94 -20.63
N ASP A 65 10.07 -5.80 -19.80
CA ASP A 65 11.45 -5.65 -19.31
C ASP A 65 12.49 -5.85 -20.43
N GLU A 66 12.25 -6.79 -21.35
CA GLU A 66 13.10 -7.01 -22.53
C GLU A 66 13.11 -5.78 -23.47
N GLY A 67 11.95 -5.13 -23.65
CA GLY A 67 11.85 -3.90 -24.46
C GLY A 67 12.60 -2.72 -23.83
N ALA A 68 12.49 -2.55 -22.50
CA ALA A 68 13.20 -1.51 -21.78
C ALA A 68 14.72 -1.71 -21.85
N MET A 69 15.20 -2.94 -21.63
CA MET A 69 16.63 -3.26 -21.69
C MET A 69 17.20 -3.05 -23.11
N THR A 70 16.46 -3.42 -24.15
CA THR A 70 16.88 -3.25 -25.56
C THR A 70 17.11 -1.78 -25.91
N SER A 71 16.23 -0.88 -25.45
CA SER A 71 16.36 0.56 -25.73
C SER A 71 17.60 1.20 -25.09
N VAL A 72 17.95 0.75 -23.88
CA VAL A 72 19.14 1.22 -23.14
C VAL A 72 20.41 0.70 -23.79
N LEU A 73 20.45 -0.58 -24.17
CA LEU A 73 21.58 -1.18 -24.88
C LEU A 73 21.84 -0.47 -26.21
N TYR A 74 20.79 -0.22 -27.00
CA TYR A 74 20.91 0.49 -28.28
C TYR A 74 21.48 1.90 -28.13
N TYR A 75 21.02 2.66 -27.13
CA TYR A 75 21.55 4.00 -26.86
C TYR A 75 23.03 3.96 -26.46
N ASN A 76 23.42 3.01 -25.59
CA ASN A 76 24.80 2.86 -25.16
C ASN A 76 25.72 2.50 -26.35
N GLU A 77 25.31 1.57 -27.22
CA GLU A 77 26.07 1.23 -28.43
C GLU A 77 26.26 2.41 -29.39
N LEU A 78 25.24 3.28 -29.52
CA LEU A 78 25.36 4.48 -30.35
C LEU A 78 26.31 5.49 -29.73
N ARG A 79 26.25 5.68 -28.41
CA ARG A 79 27.14 6.58 -27.69
C ARG A 79 28.60 6.10 -27.78
N ASP A 80 28.83 4.82 -27.54
CA ASP A 80 30.17 4.24 -27.54
C ASP A 80 30.80 4.29 -28.95
N ARG A 81 30.00 4.06 -30.01
CA ARG A 81 30.42 4.27 -31.41
C ARG A 81 30.69 5.73 -31.77
N ALA A 82 30.00 6.69 -31.14
CA ALA A 82 30.26 8.10 -31.35
C ALA A 82 31.59 8.51 -30.69
N SER A 83 31.85 8.05 -29.46
CA SER A 83 33.14 8.31 -28.79
C SER A 83 34.34 7.68 -29.51
N GLU A 84 34.22 6.46 -30.04
CA GLU A 84 35.31 5.85 -30.82
C GLU A 84 35.63 6.61 -32.12
N LYS A 85 34.67 7.34 -32.67
CA LYS A 85 34.87 8.17 -33.87
C LYS A 85 35.48 9.54 -33.56
N ASP A 86 35.26 10.06 -32.36
CA ASP A 86 35.81 11.35 -31.93
C ASP A 86 37.27 11.24 -31.46
N ASP A 87 37.75 10.03 -31.15
CA ASP A 87 39.12 9.71 -30.73
C ASP A 87 40.10 9.38 -31.90
N VAL A 88 39.68 9.54 -33.17
CA VAL A 88 40.49 9.32 -34.40
C VAL A 88 40.80 10.63 -35.14
#